data_AF-A0A0S7YB92-F1
#
_entry.id   AF-A0A0S7YB92-F1
#
_cell.length_a   1.000
_cell.length_b   1.000
_cell.length_c   1.000
_cell.angle_alpha   90.00
_cell.angle_beta   90.00
_cell.angle_gamma   90.00
#
_symmetry.space_group_name_H-M   'P 1'
#
loop_
_entity.id
_entity.type
_entity.pdbx_description
1 polymer ?
#
loop_
_entity_poly.entity_id
_entity_poly.type
_entity_poly.pdbx_seq_one_letter_code
_entity_poly.pdbx_strand_id
1 'polypeptide(L)'
;MSSKRFQDAFRRLADAEDRFARSEFLAPVVRGGQVRVRIAGVVCRLRVQPADFEGWGVFRPESPASARLVRAAGLAERQRYLALFPMVRLILCLREDRGWRAIPAHQGDRRFRIDGMVGVLLADEAEPFEVVQARFDGS
;
A
#
# COMPACT_ATOMS: atom_id res chain seq x y z
N MET A 1 16.90 1.36 36.43
CA MET A 1 15.86 2.09 35.66
C MET A 1 15.68 1.62 34.20
N SER A 2 16.66 0.99 33.55
CA SER A 2 16.56 0.58 32.12
C SER A 2 15.62 -0.63 31.87
N SER A 3 15.60 -1.63 32.77
CA SER A 3 14.79 -2.85 32.63
C SER A 3 13.27 -2.61 32.56
N LYS A 4 12.72 -1.68 33.36
CA LYS A 4 11.28 -1.40 33.39
C LYS A 4 10.76 -0.78 32.09
N ARG A 5 11.53 0.15 31.50
CA ARG A 5 11.17 0.77 30.20
C ARG A 5 11.17 -0.23 29.05
N PHE A 6 12.12 -1.17 29.07
CA PHE A 6 12.19 -2.25 28.08
C PHE A 6 10.98 -3.19 28.20
N GLN A 7 10.65 -3.62 29.42
CA GLN A 7 9.47 -4.46 29.68
C GLN A 7 8.17 -3.76 29.26
N ASP A 8 8.05 -2.46 29.52
CA ASP A 8 6.87 -1.68 29.13
C ASP A 8 6.76 -1.55 27.60
N ALA A 9 7.88 -1.35 26.90
CA ALA A 9 7.90 -1.31 25.43
C ALA A 9 7.52 -2.67 24.81
N PHE A 10 8.04 -3.77 25.35
CA PHE A 10 7.72 -5.12 24.88
C PHE A 10 6.24 -5.46 25.08
N ARG A 11 5.67 -5.09 26.24
CA ARG A 11 4.24 -5.28 26.52
C ARG A 11 3.37 -4.49 25.56
N ARG A 12 3.71 -3.22 25.29
CA ARG A 12 2.99 -2.40 24.31
C ARG A 12 3.03 -2.98 22.90
N LEU A 13 4.15 -3.59 22.52
CA LEU A 13 4.27 -4.26 21.23
C LEU A 13 3.37 -5.51 21.20
N ALA A 14 3.44 -6.37 22.21
CA ALA A 14 2.60 -7.56 22.30
C ALA A 14 1.09 -7.21 22.27
N ASP A 15 0.66 -6.21 23.04
CA ASP A 15 -0.73 -5.74 23.05
C ASP A 15 -1.15 -5.14 21.69
N ALA A 16 -0.22 -4.54 20.95
CA ALA A 16 -0.49 -4.03 19.60
C ALA A 16 -0.57 -5.15 18.57
N GLU A 17 0.29 -6.17 18.68
CA GLU A 17 0.26 -7.37 17.84
C GLU A 17 -1.03 -8.16 18.04
N ASP A 18 -1.46 -8.39 19.29
CA ASP A 18 -2.70 -9.09 19.61
C ASP A 18 -3.94 -8.38 19.05
N ARG A 19 -3.96 -7.05 19.11
CA ARG A 19 -5.03 -6.25 18.49
C ARG A 19 -4.98 -6.33 16.97
N PHE A 20 -3.78 -6.23 16.39
CA PHE A 20 -3.61 -6.32 14.95
C PHE A 20 -4.05 -7.70 14.42
N ALA A 21 -3.67 -8.79 15.10
CA ALA A 21 -4.04 -10.16 14.72
C ALA A 21 -5.56 -10.40 14.69
N ARG A 22 -6.33 -9.63 15.46
CA ARG A 22 -7.81 -9.71 15.49
C ARG A 22 -8.48 -8.74 14.53
N SER A 23 -7.71 -7.90 13.84
CA SER A 23 -8.22 -6.84 12.96
C SER A 23 -8.12 -7.22 11.48
N GLU A 24 -8.88 -6.50 10.65
CA GLU A 24 -8.73 -6.50 9.21
C GLU A 24 -8.00 -5.24 8.76
N PHE A 25 -7.20 -5.35 7.71
CA PHE A 25 -6.50 -4.21 7.12
C PHE A 25 -6.63 -4.22 5.59
N LEU A 26 -6.65 -3.03 5.02
CA LEU A 26 -6.65 -2.82 3.57
C LEU A 26 -5.22 -2.66 3.06
N ALA A 27 -4.88 -3.32 1.96
CA ALA A 27 -3.62 -3.07 1.26
C ALA A 27 -3.75 -3.29 -0.26
N PRO A 28 -3.04 -2.50 -1.08
CA PRO A 28 -2.76 -2.89 -2.46
C PRO A 28 -1.72 -4.00 -2.48
N VAL A 29 -1.92 -4.98 -3.35
CA VAL A 29 -0.97 -6.06 -3.63
C VAL A 29 -0.67 -6.05 -5.12
N VAL A 30 0.62 -6.02 -5.43
CA VAL A 30 1.14 -6.13 -6.80
C VAL A 30 1.81 -7.48 -6.94
N ARG A 31 1.83 -8.05 -8.14
CA ARG A 31 2.38 -9.39 -8.37
C ARG A 31 3.80 -9.55 -7.81
N GLY A 32 4.01 -10.53 -6.93
CA GLY A 32 5.30 -10.79 -6.26
C GLY A 32 5.64 -9.82 -5.11
N GLY A 33 4.74 -8.89 -4.79
CA GLY A 33 4.87 -7.96 -3.68
C GLY A 33 4.55 -8.58 -2.32
N GLN A 34 5.01 -7.91 -1.26
CA GLN A 34 4.63 -8.20 0.12
C GLN A 34 3.93 -7.00 0.71
N VAL A 35 2.98 -7.23 1.61
CA VAL A 35 2.33 -6.13 2.33
C VAL A 35 3.19 -5.73 3.51
N ARG A 36 3.37 -4.41 3.69
CA ARG A 36 4.04 -3.83 4.85
C ARG A 36 3.01 -3.16 5.74
N VAL A 37 3.04 -3.50 7.03
CA VAL A 37 2.24 -2.84 8.06
C VAL A 37 3.14 -2.33 9.17
N ARG A 38 2.69 -1.30 9.91
CA ARG A 38 3.43 -0.75 11.04
C ARG A 38 2.65 -0.97 12.33
N ILE A 39 3.20 -1.79 13.22
CA ILE A 39 2.61 -2.19 14.50
C ILE A 39 3.48 -1.60 15.62
N ALA A 40 2.92 -0.69 16.43
CA ALA A 40 3.66 -0.02 17.52
C ALA A 40 5.03 0.56 17.11
N GLY A 41 5.18 1.01 15.86
CA GLY A 41 6.43 1.55 15.32
C GLY A 41 7.34 0.53 14.62
N VAL A 42 7.05 -0.76 14.71
CA VAL A 42 7.78 -1.84 14.03
C VAL A 42 7.15 -2.10 12.66
N VAL A 43 7.97 -2.18 11.61
CA VAL A 43 7.50 -2.52 10.26
C VAL A 43 7.52 -4.04 10.09
N CYS A 44 6.34 -4.63 9.93
CA CYS A 44 6.18 -6.06 9.68
C CYS A 44 5.88 -6.31 8.20
N ARG A 45 6.45 -7.39 7.66
CA ARG A 45 6.24 -7.83 6.27
C ARG A 45 5.38 -9.08 6.27
N LEU A 46 4.26 -9.01 5.56
CA LEU A 46 3.26 -10.07 5.49
C LEU A 46 3.20 -10.60 4.06
N ARG A 47 3.33 -11.91 3.90
CA ARG A 47 2.99 -12.61 2.65
C ARG A 47 1.49 -12.82 2.61
N VAL A 48 0.87 -12.46 1.49
CA VAL A 48 -0.57 -12.62 1.33
C VAL A 48 -0.92 -14.01 0.81
N GLN A 49 -2.09 -14.51 1.20
CA GLN A 49 -2.69 -15.72 0.67
C GLN A 49 -4.06 -15.39 0.04
N PRO A 50 -4.36 -15.87 -1.18
CA PRO A 50 -3.51 -16.72 -2.00
C PRO A 50 -2.31 -15.93 -2.61
N ALA A 51 -1.23 -16.64 -2.95
CA ALA A 51 0.05 -16.02 -3.34
C ALA A 51 0.02 -15.34 -4.72
N ASP A 52 -0.97 -15.66 -5.53
CA ASP A 52 -1.22 -15.10 -6.86
C ASP A 52 -2.21 -13.92 -6.84
N PHE A 53 -2.71 -13.54 -5.66
CA PHE A 53 -3.60 -12.38 -5.55
C PHE A 53 -2.89 -11.09 -5.97
N GLU A 54 -3.54 -10.32 -6.83
CA GLU A 54 -3.12 -9.01 -7.30
C GLU A 54 -4.34 -8.08 -7.30
N GLY A 55 -4.15 -6.84 -6.84
CA GLY A 55 -5.21 -5.86 -6.70
C GLY A 55 -5.37 -5.34 -5.27
N TRP A 56 -6.57 -4.85 -4.97
CA TRP A 56 -6.90 -4.26 -3.68
C TRP A 56 -7.64 -5.25 -2.80
N GLY A 57 -7.04 -5.62 -1.67
CA GLY A 57 -7.60 -6.61 -0.77
C GLY A 57 -7.81 -6.08 0.65
N VAL A 58 -8.79 -6.68 1.32
CA VAL A 58 -8.92 -6.64 2.78
C VAL A 58 -8.42 -7.97 3.32
N PHE A 59 -7.47 -7.89 4.23
CA PHE A 59 -6.73 -9.03 4.74
C PHE A 59 -6.88 -9.15 6.25
N ARG A 60 -6.80 -10.39 6.75
CA ARG A 60 -6.67 -10.69 8.17
C ARG A 60 -5.33 -11.36 8.42
N PRO A 61 -4.54 -10.93 9.43
CA PRO A 61 -3.32 -11.63 9.79
C PRO A 61 -3.64 -13.05 10.25
N GLU A 62 -2.85 -14.02 9.81
CA GLU A 62 -2.90 -15.41 10.31
C GLU A 62 -1.66 -15.74 11.13
N SER A 63 -0.55 -15.06 10.85
CA SER A 63 0.69 -15.15 11.61
C SER A 63 1.43 -13.81 11.54
N PRO A 64 2.52 -13.62 12.32
CA PRO A 64 3.36 -12.41 12.20
C PRO A 64 3.97 -12.16 10.82
N ALA A 65 3.97 -13.18 9.93
CA ALA A 65 4.55 -13.11 8.60
C ALA A 65 3.57 -13.42 7.46
N SER A 66 2.29 -13.66 7.75
CA SER A 66 1.27 -13.98 6.74
C SER A 66 -0.09 -13.36 7.03
N ALA A 67 -0.81 -13.03 5.97
CA ALA A 67 -2.19 -12.58 6.03
C ALA A 67 -3.02 -13.24 4.95
N ARG A 68 -4.26 -13.61 5.26
CA ARG A 68 -5.21 -14.18 4.30
C ARG A 68 -6.15 -13.11 3.78
N LEU A 69 -6.40 -13.17 2.47
CA LEU A 69 -7.42 -12.39 1.81
C LEU A 69 -8.79 -12.77 2.37
N VAL A 70 -9.49 -11.79 2.92
CA VAL A 70 -10.89 -11.93 3.37
C VAL A 70 -11.83 -11.63 2.20
N ARG A 71 -11.54 -10.54 1.47
CA ARG A 71 -12.31 -10.10 0.31
C ARG A 71 -11.54 -9.06 -0.51
N ALA A 72 -11.99 -8.84 -1.74
CA ALA A 72 -11.60 -7.66 -2.50
C ALA A 72 -12.11 -6.37 -1.83
N ALA A 73 -11.36 -5.29 -1.99
CA ALA A 73 -11.73 -3.98 -1.49
C ALA A 73 -12.74 -3.29 -2.41
N GLY A 74 -13.72 -2.61 -1.83
CA GLY A 74 -14.64 -1.76 -2.56
C GLY A 74 -14.00 -0.42 -2.99
N LEU A 75 -14.60 0.24 -3.97
CA LEU A 75 -14.11 1.53 -4.49
C LEU A 75 -13.97 2.60 -3.39
N ALA A 76 -14.95 2.70 -2.48
CA ALA A 76 -14.92 3.68 -1.40
C ALA A 76 -13.76 3.44 -0.40
N GLU A 77 -13.39 2.18 -0.15
CA GLU A 77 -12.26 1.84 0.71
C GLU A 77 -10.93 2.22 0.07
N ARG A 78 -10.79 1.89 -1.23
CA ARG A 78 -9.63 2.27 -2.04
C ARG A 78 -9.43 3.78 -2.05
N GLN A 79 -10.50 4.54 -2.30
CA GLN A 79 -10.47 6.00 -2.30
C GLN A 79 -10.04 6.57 -0.94
N ARG A 80 -10.60 6.07 0.17
CA ARG A 80 -10.21 6.51 1.52
C ARG A 80 -8.74 6.23 1.83
N TYR A 81 -8.24 5.05 1.44
CA TYR A 81 -6.84 4.69 1.61
C TYR A 81 -5.91 5.57 0.77
N LEU A 82 -6.23 5.73 -0.50
CA LEU A 82 -5.49 6.58 -1.43
C LEU A 82 -5.45 8.04 -0.96
N ALA A 83 -6.52 8.54 -0.33
CA ALA A 83 -6.57 9.89 0.22
C ALA A 83 -5.58 10.15 1.37
N LEU A 84 -5.01 9.10 1.99
CA LEU A 84 -3.97 9.24 3.02
C LEU A 84 -2.63 9.71 2.46
N PHE A 85 -2.44 9.60 1.15
CA PHE A 85 -1.19 9.89 0.47
C PHE A 85 -1.28 11.17 -0.37
N PRO A 86 -0.15 11.84 -0.60
CA PRO A 86 -0.09 12.95 -1.54
C PRO A 86 -0.59 12.56 -2.94
N MET A 87 -1.41 13.44 -3.53
CA MET A 87 -1.89 13.30 -4.89
C MET A 87 -0.87 13.83 -5.90
N VAL A 88 -0.67 13.08 -6.98
CA VAL A 88 0.08 13.49 -8.17
C VAL A 88 -0.78 13.26 -9.40
N ARG A 89 -0.80 14.21 -10.34
CA ARG A 89 -1.46 14.04 -11.63
C ARG A 89 -0.46 13.53 -12.65
N LEU A 90 -0.79 12.43 -13.30
CA LEU A 90 0.07 11.76 -14.27
C LEU A 90 -0.67 11.57 -15.60
N ILE A 91 0.03 11.70 -16.72
CA ILE A 91 -0.46 11.34 -18.04
C ILE A 91 0.03 9.94 -18.34
N LEU A 92 -0.90 9.00 -18.55
CA LEU A 92 -0.55 7.63 -18.94
C LEU A 92 0.02 7.62 -20.36
N CYS A 93 1.17 6.99 -20.58
CA CYS A 93 1.86 7.00 -21.86
C CYS A 93 1.88 5.61 -22.51
N LEU A 94 2.25 4.57 -21.74
CA LEU A 94 2.45 3.22 -22.26
C LEU A 94 1.83 2.19 -21.32
N ARG A 95 1.08 1.23 -21.88
CA ARG A 95 0.61 0.04 -21.16
C ARG A 95 1.74 -0.97 -21.09
N GLU A 96 2.03 -1.48 -19.90
CA GLU A 96 2.96 -2.57 -19.64
C GLU A 96 2.22 -3.75 -19.01
N ASP A 97 2.85 -4.93 -18.95
CA ASP A 97 2.26 -6.15 -18.39
C ASP A 97 1.75 -5.99 -16.95
N ARG A 98 2.36 -5.07 -16.18
CA ARG A 98 2.09 -4.87 -14.75
C ARG A 98 1.44 -3.52 -14.41
N GLY A 99 1.04 -2.75 -15.43
CA GLY A 99 0.44 -1.44 -15.21
C GLY A 99 0.73 -0.45 -16.34
N TRP A 100 1.04 0.78 -15.98
CA TRP A 100 1.31 1.85 -16.94
C TRP A 100 2.61 2.56 -16.65
N ARG A 101 3.24 3.10 -17.70
CA ARG A 101 4.23 4.16 -17.58
C ARG A 101 3.57 5.49 -17.82
N ALA A 102 3.88 6.46 -16.97
CA ALA A 102 3.27 7.77 -17.00
C ALA A 102 4.29 8.87 -16.74
N ILE A 103 3.97 10.09 -17.19
CA ILE A 103 4.75 11.30 -16.92
C ILE A 103 3.94 12.28 -16.08
N PRO A 104 4.59 13.20 -15.33
CA PRO A 104 3.88 14.27 -14.63
C PRO A 104 3.03 15.12 -15.58
N ALA A 105 1.75 15.30 -15.27
CA ALA A 105 0.85 16.14 -16.08
C ALA A 105 1.23 17.63 -16.00
N HIS A 106 1.88 18.04 -14.91
CA HIS A 106 2.42 19.38 -14.73
C HIS A 106 3.83 19.28 -14.15
N GLN A 107 4.82 19.90 -14.81
CA GLN A 107 6.19 20.03 -14.30
C GLN A 107 6.31 20.94 -13.06
N GLY A 108 5.20 21.51 -12.58
CA GLY A 108 5.16 22.54 -11.54
C GLY A 108 4.76 22.08 -10.13
N ASP A 109 4.28 20.85 -9.91
CA ASP A 109 4.02 20.37 -8.54
C ASP A 109 5.35 20.06 -7.83
N ARG A 110 5.96 21.11 -7.28
CA ARG A 110 7.28 21.10 -6.65
C ARG A 110 7.39 20.18 -5.42
N ARG A 111 6.28 19.62 -4.94
CA ARG A 111 6.30 18.66 -3.82
C ARG A 111 6.95 17.34 -4.23
N PHE A 112 6.91 17.00 -5.52
CA PHE A 112 7.50 15.78 -6.07
C PHE A 112 8.40 16.13 -7.23
N ARG A 113 9.69 15.83 -7.12
CA ARG A 113 10.59 15.81 -8.27
C ARG A 113 10.50 14.43 -8.90
N ILE A 114 9.74 14.34 -9.99
CA ILE A 114 9.61 13.12 -10.78
C ILE A 114 10.40 13.35 -12.08
N ASP A 115 11.55 12.72 -12.17
CA ASP A 115 12.40 12.78 -13.35
C ASP A 115 12.12 11.54 -14.23
N GLY A 116 11.65 11.77 -15.46
CA GLY A 116 11.32 10.71 -16.42
C GLY A 116 9.95 10.06 -16.20
N MET A 117 9.79 8.84 -16.73
CA MET A 117 8.53 8.08 -16.67
C MET A 117 8.45 7.20 -15.43
N VAL A 118 7.35 7.29 -14.69
CA VAL A 118 7.06 6.52 -13.48
C VAL A 118 6.06 5.40 -13.75
N GLY A 119 6.10 4.35 -12.92
CA GLY A 119 5.12 3.27 -12.94
C GLY A 119 3.83 3.68 -12.24
N VAL A 120 2.68 3.36 -12.83
CA VAL A 120 1.35 3.46 -12.23
C VAL A 120 0.76 2.07 -12.19
N LEU A 121 0.53 1.57 -10.97
CA LEU A 121 0.05 0.22 -10.71
C LEU A 121 -1.42 0.27 -10.30
N LEU A 122 -2.15 -0.82 -10.57
CA LEU A 122 -3.55 -1.00 -10.17
C LEU A 122 -4.49 0.14 -10.65
N ALA A 123 -4.21 0.67 -11.84
CA ALA A 123 -5.12 1.57 -12.55
C ALA A 123 -6.18 0.74 -13.28
N ASP A 124 -7.44 0.90 -12.89
CA ASP A 124 -8.58 0.23 -13.52
C ASP A 124 -9.14 1.11 -14.63
N GLU A 125 -9.56 0.48 -15.74
CA GLU A 125 -10.31 1.12 -16.83
C GLU A 125 -9.64 2.35 -17.47
N ALA A 126 -8.31 2.47 -17.31
CA ALA A 126 -7.58 3.61 -17.82
C ALA A 126 -7.19 3.46 -19.30
N GLU A 127 -7.10 4.58 -20.01
CA GLU A 127 -6.77 4.63 -21.44
C GLU A 127 -5.44 5.38 -21.71
N PRO A 128 -4.79 5.15 -22.87
CA PRO A 128 -3.60 5.90 -23.24
C PRO A 128 -3.85 7.41 -23.29
N PHE A 129 -2.91 8.19 -22.79
CA PHE A 129 -2.93 9.65 -22.68
C PHE A 129 -3.98 10.22 -21.73
N GLU A 130 -4.68 9.38 -20.96
CA GLU A 130 -5.56 9.82 -19.89
C GLU A 130 -4.75 10.47 -18.75
N VAL A 131 -5.30 11.55 -18.19
CA VAL A 131 -4.76 12.18 -16.98
C VAL A 131 -5.38 11.52 -15.76
N VAL A 132 -4.58 10.76 -15.01
CA VAL A 132 -5.02 10.07 -13.80
C VAL A 132 -4.57 10.80 -12.53
N GLN A 133 -5.34 10.61 -11.45
CA GLN A 133 -4.95 11.02 -10.10
C GLN A 133 -4.30 9.83 -9.38
N ALA A 134 -2.97 9.80 -9.39
CA ALA A 134 -2.19 8.79 -8.68
C ALA A 134 -1.86 9.26 -7.25
N ARG A 135 -1.48 8.30 -6.41
CA ARG A 135 -1.06 8.52 -5.03
C ARG A 135 0.28 7.86 -4.80
N PHE A 136 1.16 8.53 -4.08
CA PHE A 136 2.53 8.09 -3.85
C PHE A 136 2.78 7.85 -2.36
N ASP A 137 3.25 6.67 -2.01
CA ASP A 137 3.50 6.25 -0.62
C ASP A 137 4.95 6.44 -0.16
N GLY A 138 5.82 6.97 -1.03
CA GLY A 138 7.23 7.23 -0.72
C GLY A 138 8.18 6.07 -1.05
N SER A 139 7.69 4.97 -1.63
CA SER A 139 8.52 3.80 -1.99
C SER A 139 8.79 3.61 -3.48
#